data_AF-A0A512AGY0-F1
#
_entry.id   AF-A0A512AGY0-F1
#
_cell.length_a   1.000
_cell.length_b   1.000
_cell.length_c   1.000
_cell.angle_alpha   90.00
_cell.angle_beta   90.00
_cell.angle_gamma   90.00
#
_symmetry.space_group_name_H-M   'P 1'
#
loop_
_entity.id
_entity.type
_entity.pdbx_description
1 polymer ?
#
loop_
_entity_poly.entity_id
_entity_poly.type
_entity_poly.pdbx_seq_one_letter_code
_entity_poly.pdbx_strand_id
1 'polypeptide(L)'
;MSERFDRLFSRAEAILDRRSIGLGMPILQALAHRRYGPAMLSLAARKTETGMRTSLGRINDASSPAGLMYRAYRQGEVNAAQNFALTLFYVGDLAGYRLWLQRAAKCGDEDAARELNRFEIRQPYPLARLTNRIRPFRRDGS
;
A
#
# COMPACT_ATOMS: atom_id res chain seq x y z
N MET A 1 15.74 -3.21 19.51
CA MET A 1 16.09 -3.71 18.17
C MET A 1 15.71 -2.75 17.04
N SER A 2 14.62 -1.96 17.14
CA SER A 2 14.20 -1.07 16.04
C SER A 2 15.24 0.02 15.72
N GLU A 3 15.82 0.68 16.72
CA GLU A 3 16.64 1.87 16.51
C GLU A 3 17.84 1.66 15.55
N ARG A 4 18.46 0.48 15.58
CA ARG A 4 19.52 0.13 14.62
C ARG A 4 18.98 -0.05 13.20
N PHE A 5 17.81 -0.70 13.06
CA PHE A 5 17.15 -0.86 11.77
C PHE A 5 16.64 0.47 11.24
N ASP A 6 16.11 1.34 12.09
CA ASP A 6 15.65 2.68 11.74
C ASP A 6 16.80 3.51 11.16
N ARG A 7 17.97 3.53 11.83
CA ARG A 7 19.18 4.22 11.31
C ARG A 7 19.67 3.64 9.98
N LEU A 8 19.70 2.30 9.85
CA LEU A 8 20.11 1.65 8.60
C LEU A 8 19.12 1.94 7.47
N PHE A 9 17.83 1.99 7.78
CA PHE A 9 16.77 2.34 6.84
C PHE A 9 16.89 3.79 6.39
N SER A 10 17.02 4.75 7.30
CA SER A 10 17.23 6.16 6.96
C SER A 10 18.48 6.36 6.10
N ARG A 11 19.57 5.64 6.40
CA ARG A 11 20.77 5.65 5.56
C ARG A 11 20.51 5.05 4.18
N ALA A 12 19.79 3.92 4.10
CA ALA A 12 19.45 3.30 2.82
C ALA A 12 18.62 4.24 1.94
N GLU A 13 17.59 4.88 2.50
CA GLU A 13 16.77 5.88 1.79
C GLU A 13 17.62 7.08 1.35
N ALA A 14 18.48 7.61 2.22
CA ALA A 14 19.36 8.72 1.85
C ALA A 14 20.32 8.36 0.68
N ILE A 15 20.79 7.11 0.61
CA ILE A 15 21.62 6.65 -0.52
C ILE A 15 20.78 6.56 -1.79
N LEU A 16 19.58 6.00 -1.69
CA LEU A 16 18.68 5.79 -2.83
C LEU A 16 18.16 7.13 -3.40
N ASP A 17 17.96 8.13 -2.55
CA ASP A 17 17.61 9.50 -2.91
C ASP A 17 18.81 10.31 -3.43
N ARG A 18 19.97 9.67 -3.63
CA ARG A 18 21.23 10.30 -4.06
C ARG A 18 21.74 11.40 -3.12
N ARG A 19 21.33 11.40 -1.86
CA ARG A 19 21.80 12.33 -0.81
C ARG A 19 23.07 11.85 -0.12
N SER A 20 23.44 10.59 -0.31
CA SER A 20 24.65 9.99 0.26
C SER A 20 25.21 8.89 -0.64
N ILE A 21 26.48 8.54 -0.42
CA ILE A 21 27.21 7.57 -1.23
C ILE A 21 27.09 6.17 -0.61
N GLY A 22 26.87 5.16 -1.44
CA GLY A 22 26.90 3.75 -1.04
C GLY A 22 25.92 2.88 -1.82
N LEU A 23 25.67 1.68 -1.29
CA LEU A 23 24.73 0.72 -1.85
C LEU A 23 23.47 0.65 -0.99
N GLY A 24 22.47 1.47 -1.30
CA GLY A 24 21.23 1.52 -0.53
C GLY A 24 20.33 0.31 -0.76
N MET A 25 20.30 -0.21 -2.00
CA MET A 25 19.39 -1.30 -2.37
C MET A 25 19.68 -2.63 -1.64
N PRO A 26 20.94 -3.08 -1.49
CA PRO A 26 21.24 -4.29 -0.71
C PRO A 26 20.89 -4.14 0.78
N ILE A 27 21.07 -2.93 1.35
CA ILE A 27 20.69 -2.66 2.75
C ILE A 27 19.18 -2.80 2.91
N LEU A 28 18.42 -2.20 1.99
CA LEU A 28 16.96 -2.28 1.97
C LEU A 28 16.47 -3.73 1.85
N GLN A 29 17.06 -4.52 0.94
CA GLN A 29 16.75 -5.94 0.78
C GLN A 29 17.05 -6.74 2.05
N ALA A 30 18.21 -6.51 2.68
CA ALA A 30 18.58 -7.18 3.92
C ALA A 30 17.60 -6.87 5.07
N LEU A 31 17.16 -5.61 5.18
CA LEU A 31 16.15 -5.20 6.16
C LEU A 31 14.78 -5.84 5.88
N ALA A 32 14.35 -5.88 4.62
CA ALA A 32 13.11 -6.54 4.22
C ALA A 32 13.14 -8.05 4.52
N HIS A 33 14.27 -8.73 4.28
CA HIS A 33 14.47 -10.13 4.65
C HIS A 33 14.38 -10.37 6.16
N ARG A 34 14.88 -9.42 6.97
CA ARG A 34 14.75 -9.40 8.44
C ARG A 34 13.36 -9.01 8.94
N ARG A 35 12.42 -8.83 8.01
CA ARG A 35 11.04 -8.44 8.24
C ARG A 35 10.81 -7.05 8.81
N TYR A 36 11.75 -6.13 8.60
CA TYR A 36 11.52 -4.73 8.95
C TYR A 36 10.49 -4.10 8.01
N GLY A 37 9.36 -3.69 8.55
CA GLY A 37 8.19 -3.34 7.77
C GLY A 37 8.32 -2.12 6.86
N PRO A 38 8.91 -0.99 7.31
CA PRO A 38 9.15 0.16 6.42
C PRO A 38 10.04 -0.20 5.23
N ALA A 39 11.03 -1.09 5.42
CA ALA A 39 11.86 -1.58 4.33
C ALA A 39 11.09 -2.49 3.37
N MET A 40 10.15 -3.32 3.85
CA MET A 40 9.28 -4.09 2.95
C MET A 40 8.44 -3.18 2.07
N LEU A 41 7.88 -2.10 2.63
CA LEU A 41 7.04 -1.16 1.89
C LEU A 41 7.85 -0.37 0.86
N SER A 42 9.02 0.17 1.24
CA SER A 42 9.91 0.86 0.31
C SER A 42 10.42 -0.08 -0.80
N LEU A 43 10.78 -1.32 -0.46
CA LEU A 43 11.20 -2.32 -1.44
C LEU A 43 10.08 -2.65 -2.42
N ALA A 44 8.84 -2.80 -1.92
CA ALA A 44 7.68 -3.05 -2.74
C ALA A 44 7.41 -1.88 -3.68
N ALA A 45 7.45 -0.63 -3.19
CA ALA A 45 7.24 0.57 -3.99
C ALA A 45 8.24 0.67 -5.15
N ARG A 46 9.52 0.40 -4.89
CA ARG A 46 10.59 0.41 -5.91
C ARG A 46 10.41 -0.70 -6.94
N LYS A 47 9.98 -1.88 -6.53
CA LYS A 47 9.66 -2.97 -7.45
C LYS A 47 8.42 -2.69 -8.31
N THR A 48 7.53 -1.81 -7.85
CA THR A 48 6.32 -1.38 -8.60
C THR A 48 6.50 -0.03 -9.30
N GLU A 49 7.71 0.51 -9.38
CA GLU A 49 7.98 1.83 -9.99
C GLU A 49 7.52 1.90 -11.45
N THR A 50 7.52 0.77 -12.16
CA THR A 50 7.01 0.67 -13.54
C THR A 50 5.49 0.79 -13.65
N GLY A 51 4.74 0.68 -12.56
CA GLY A 51 3.27 0.73 -12.53
C GLY A 51 2.57 -0.46 -13.19
N MET A 52 3.31 -1.46 -13.67
CA MET A 52 2.74 -2.59 -14.39
C MET A 52 2.07 -3.59 -13.46
N ARG A 53 0.90 -4.12 -13.85
CA ARG A 53 0.21 -5.18 -13.10
C ARG A 53 1.09 -6.42 -12.86
N THR A 54 1.95 -6.73 -13.82
CA THR A 54 2.83 -7.90 -13.78
C THR A 54 3.92 -7.78 -12.71
N SER A 55 4.36 -6.56 -12.35
CA SER A 55 5.42 -6.36 -11.35
C SER A 55 4.93 -6.58 -9.91
N LEU A 56 3.61 -6.47 -9.67
CA LEU A 56 3.00 -6.65 -8.35
C LEU A 56 3.17 -8.09 -7.79
N GLY A 57 3.17 -9.09 -8.67
CA GLY A 57 3.28 -10.50 -8.30
C GLY A 57 2.13 -11.02 -7.43
N ARG A 58 2.33 -12.19 -6.82
CA ARG A 58 1.30 -12.88 -6.01
C ARG A 58 1.49 -12.59 -4.52
N ILE A 59 0.39 -12.42 -3.78
CA ILE A 59 0.41 -12.24 -2.31
C ILE A 59 1.16 -13.36 -1.58
N ASN A 60 1.09 -14.60 -2.09
CA ASN A 60 1.76 -15.75 -1.49
C ASN A 60 3.29 -15.75 -1.70
N ASP A 61 3.79 -15.02 -2.71
CA ASP A 61 5.22 -14.91 -2.96
C ASP A 61 5.83 -13.90 -1.98
N ALA A 62 6.74 -14.39 -1.14
CA ALA A 62 7.46 -13.62 -0.13
C ALA A 62 8.20 -12.39 -0.68
N SER A 63 8.69 -12.51 -1.91
CA SER A 63 9.58 -11.56 -2.53
C SER A 63 8.84 -10.58 -3.44
N SER A 64 7.59 -10.89 -3.78
CA SER A 64 6.75 -10.04 -4.62
C SER A 64 6.34 -8.77 -3.86
N PRO A 65 6.10 -7.66 -4.57
CA PRO A 65 5.58 -6.44 -3.94
C PRO A 65 4.29 -6.68 -3.16
N ALA A 66 3.33 -7.43 -3.72
CA ALA A 66 2.09 -7.77 -3.03
C ALA A 66 2.34 -8.57 -1.75
N GLY A 67 3.26 -9.53 -1.77
CA GLY A 67 3.59 -10.33 -0.59
C GLY A 67 4.34 -9.54 0.47
N LEU A 68 5.23 -8.63 0.08
CA LEU A 68 5.91 -7.70 0.99
C LEU A 68 4.91 -6.80 1.72
N MET A 69 3.99 -6.15 0.98
CA MET A 69 2.96 -5.30 1.57
C MET A 69 2.00 -6.10 2.46
N TYR A 70 1.59 -7.30 2.03
CA TYR A 70 0.74 -8.19 2.84
C TYR A 70 1.42 -8.60 4.15
N ARG A 71 2.71 -8.94 4.12
CA ARG A 71 3.48 -9.32 5.31
C ARG A 71 3.74 -8.15 6.25
N ALA A 72 3.98 -6.95 5.70
CA ALA A 72 4.07 -5.72 6.49
C ALA A 72 2.74 -5.48 7.22
N TYR A 73 1.61 -5.56 6.52
CA TYR A 73 0.28 -5.45 7.13
C TYR A 73 0.04 -6.49 8.22
N ARG A 74 0.40 -7.76 7.97
CA ARG A 74 0.27 -8.84 8.97
C ARG A 74 1.11 -8.64 10.22
N GLN A 75 2.16 -7.83 10.15
CA GLN A 75 3.01 -7.46 11.29
C GLN A 75 2.52 -6.22 12.04
N GLY A 76 1.47 -5.55 11.54
CA GLY A 76 0.90 -4.35 12.15
C GLY A 76 1.53 -3.04 11.64
N GLU A 77 2.22 -3.06 10.49
CA GLU A 77 2.70 -1.82 9.87
C GLU A 77 1.53 -0.96 9.41
N VAL A 78 1.42 0.23 10.02
CA VAL A 78 0.27 1.14 9.87
C VAL A 78 0.02 1.49 8.39
N ASN A 79 1.08 1.86 7.68
CA ASN A 79 0.97 2.34 6.30
C ASN A 79 0.81 1.22 5.26
N ALA A 80 0.89 -0.06 5.66
CA ALA A 80 0.94 -1.16 4.72
C ALA A 80 -0.38 -1.36 3.96
N ALA A 81 -1.51 -1.23 4.66
CA ALA A 81 -2.82 -1.41 4.03
C ALA A 81 -3.13 -0.30 3.02
N GLN A 82 -2.79 0.95 3.35
CA GLN A 82 -2.99 2.09 2.46
C GLN A 82 -2.09 2.01 1.24
N ASN A 83 -0.79 1.73 1.43
CA ASN A 83 0.15 1.54 0.33
C ASN A 83 -0.32 0.45 -0.63
N PHE A 84 -0.81 -0.68 -0.10
CA PHE A 84 -1.32 -1.75 -0.95
C PHE A 84 -2.60 -1.34 -1.70
N ALA A 85 -3.51 -0.61 -1.03
CA ALA A 85 -4.69 -0.06 -1.68
C ALA A 85 -4.29 0.83 -2.88
N LEU A 86 -3.39 1.79 -2.67
CA LEU A 86 -2.95 2.70 -3.73
C LEU A 86 -2.26 1.97 -4.88
N THR A 87 -1.41 0.97 -4.60
CA THR A 87 -0.81 0.15 -5.65
C THR A 87 -1.87 -0.56 -6.50
N LEU A 88 -2.90 -1.12 -5.87
CA LEU A 88 -4.01 -1.77 -6.58
C LEU A 88 -4.82 -0.77 -7.41
N PHE A 89 -5.00 0.45 -6.90
CA PHE A 89 -5.64 1.54 -7.67
C PHE A 89 -4.85 1.86 -8.94
N TYR A 90 -3.53 2.07 -8.85
CA TYR A 90 -2.69 2.38 -10.01
C TYR A 90 -2.62 1.23 -11.03
N VAL A 91 -2.74 0.00 -10.57
CA VAL A 91 -2.79 -1.21 -11.42
C VAL A 91 -4.19 -1.45 -12.01
N GLY A 92 -5.18 -0.66 -11.63
CA GLY A 92 -6.57 -0.75 -12.13
C GLY A 92 -7.44 -1.80 -11.43
N ASP A 93 -6.98 -2.39 -10.33
CA ASP A 93 -7.77 -3.31 -9.51
C ASP A 93 -8.60 -2.54 -8.47
N LEU A 94 -9.76 -2.05 -8.91
CA LEU A 94 -10.67 -1.28 -8.05
C LEU A 94 -11.31 -2.12 -6.93
N ALA A 95 -11.53 -3.42 -7.16
CA ALA A 95 -12.08 -4.31 -6.14
C ALA A 95 -11.04 -4.53 -5.02
N GLY A 96 -9.79 -4.78 -5.41
CA GLY A 96 -8.66 -4.88 -4.50
C GLY A 96 -8.39 -3.58 -3.75
N TYR A 97 -8.39 -2.43 -4.45
CA TYR A 97 -8.24 -1.10 -3.86
C TYR A 97 -9.23 -0.92 -2.71
N ARG A 98 -10.53 -1.15 -2.98
CA ARG A 98 -11.59 -1.00 -1.98
C ARG A 98 -11.38 -1.89 -0.76
N LEU A 99 -11.06 -3.16 -0.97
CA LEU A 99 -10.86 -4.13 0.11
C LEU A 99 -9.73 -3.68 1.05
N TRP A 100 -8.64 -3.20 0.48
CA TRP A 100 -7.47 -2.77 1.25
C TRP A 100 -7.65 -1.41 1.89
N LEU A 101 -8.39 -0.49 1.24
CA LEU A 101 -8.78 0.78 1.82
C LEU A 101 -9.69 0.61 3.04
N GLN A 102 -10.62 -0.36 3.00
CA GLN A 102 -11.42 -0.74 4.16
C GLN A 102 -10.57 -1.29 5.30
N ARG A 103 -9.51 -2.05 4.99
CA ARG A 103 -8.58 -2.56 6.02
C ARG A 103 -7.76 -1.44 6.63
N ALA A 104 -7.26 -0.50 5.82
CA ALA A 104 -6.54 0.67 6.31
C ALA A 104 -7.42 1.51 7.25
N ALA A 105 -8.67 1.80 6.85
CA ALA A 105 -9.63 2.52 7.69
C ALA A 105 -9.90 1.79 9.02
N LYS A 106 -10.00 0.45 9.01
CA LYS A 106 -10.15 -0.35 10.23
C LYS A 106 -8.91 -0.33 11.13
N CYS A 107 -7.72 -0.09 10.57
CA CYS A 107 -6.48 0.08 11.31
C CYS A 107 -6.31 1.50 11.89
N GLY A 108 -7.27 2.41 11.67
CA GLY A 108 -7.24 3.78 12.19
C GLY A 108 -6.67 4.81 11.22
N ASP A 109 -6.46 4.45 9.95
CA ASP A 109 -6.08 5.41 8.92
C ASP A 109 -7.28 6.29 8.52
N GLU A 110 -7.28 7.54 9.02
CA GLU A 110 -8.33 8.52 8.77
C GLU A 110 -8.38 8.99 7.31
N ASP A 111 -7.23 9.02 6.61
CA ASP A 111 -7.18 9.34 5.19
C ASP A 111 -7.86 8.23 4.39
N ALA A 112 -7.57 6.96 4.70
CA ALA A 112 -8.25 5.83 4.08
C ALA A 112 -9.76 5.82 4.34
N ALA A 113 -10.19 6.20 5.56
CA ALA A 113 -11.62 6.33 5.87
C ALA A 113 -12.30 7.42 5.02
N ARG A 114 -11.65 8.59 4.88
CA ARG A 114 -12.14 9.69 4.02
C ARG A 114 -12.17 9.29 2.55
N GLU A 115 -11.15 8.61 2.05
CA GLU A 115 -11.11 8.10 0.68
C GLU A 115 -12.17 7.04 0.43
N LEU A 116 -12.42 6.13 1.37
CA LEU A 116 -13.45 5.11 1.25
C LEU A 116 -14.84 5.73 1.09
N ASN A 117 -15.15 6.73 1.91
CA ASN A 117 -16.39 7.49 1.80
C ASN A 117 -16.51 8.18 0.42
N ARG A 118 -15.42 8.78 -0.09
CA ARG A 118 -15.39 9.38 -1.43
C ARG A 118 -15.54 8.35 -2.55
N PHE A 119 -14.94 7.17 -2.42
CA PHE A 119 -15.02 6.10 -3.40
C PHE A 119 -16.46 5.59 -3.54
N GLU A 120 -17.20 5.52 -2.43
CA GLU A 120 -18.63 5.16 -2.45
C GLU A 120 -19.50 6.19 -3.18
N ILE A 121 -19.09 7.45 -3.20
CA ILE A 121 -19.79 8.53 -3.91
C ILE A 121 -19.57 8.47 -5.43
N ARG A 122 -18.45 7.90 -5.92
CA ARG A 122 -18.10 7.89 -7.36
C ARG A 122 -18.86 6.87 -8.21
N GLN A 123 -19.63 5.95 -7.61
CA GLN A 123 -20.38 4.93 -8.35
C GLN A 123 -21.75 5.48 -8.77
N PRO A 124 -22.10 5.50 -10.07
CA PRO A 124 -23.45 5.86 -10.50
C PRO A 124 -24.50 4.98 -9.82
N TYR A 125 -25.58 5.61 -9.33
CA TYR A 125 -26.68 4.98 -8.58
C TYR A 125 -27.17 3.61 -9.11
N PRO A 126 -27.30 3.36 -10.44
CA PRO A 126 -27.75 2.07 -10.95
C PRO A 126 -26.77 0.91 -10.69
N LEU A 127 -25.46 1.17 -10.78
CA LEU A 127 -24.41 0.17 -10.54
C LEU A 127 -24.22 -0.14 -9.05
N ALA A 128 -24.42 0.86 -8.19
CA ALA A 128 -24.41 0.69 -6.74
C ALA A 128 -25.56 -0.23 -6.27
N ARG A 129 -26.72 -0.17 -6.93
CA ARG A 129 -27.89 -1.01 -6.62
C ARG A 129 -27.66 -2.50 -6.91
N LEU A 130 -26.96 -2.83 -8.00
CA LEU A 130 -26.59 -4.20 -8.37
C LEU A 130 -25.63 -4.85 -7.36
N THR A 131 -24.91 -4.05 -6.58
CA THR A 131 -23.94 -4.51 -5.57
C THR A 131 -24.46 -4.37 -4.13
N ASN A 132 -25.77 -4.19 -3.94
CA ASN A 132 -26.44 -4.00 -2.65
C ASN A 132 -25.90 -2.81 -1.82
N ARG A 133 -25.50 -1.71 -2.48
CA ARG A 133 -25.06 -0.47 -1.82
C ARG A 133 -26.12 0.60 -1.94
N ILE A 134 -26.95 0.72 -0.90
CA ILE A 134 -28.18 1.54 -0.90
C ILE A 134 -27.93 2.99 -0.43
N ARG A 135 -26.71 3.40 -0.06
CA ARG A 135 -26.47 4.73 0.52
C ARG A 135 -25.66 5.65 -0.40
N PRO A 136 -26.30 6.49 -1.22
CA PRO A 136 -25.65 7.67 -1.75
C PRO A 136 -25.56 8.75 -0.67
N PHE A 137 -24.37 9.34 -0.48
CA PHE A 137 -24.21 10.57 0.33
C PHE A 137 -24.60 11.83 -0.47
N ARG A 138 -24.59 11.77 -1.81
CA ARG A 138 -25.12 12.84 -2.66
C ARG A 138 -26.48 12.42 -3.23
N ARG A 139 -27.52 13.17 -2.89
CA ARG A 139 -28.69 13.30 -3.77
C ARG A 139 -28.16 13.89 -5.07
N ASP A 140 -28.32 13.17 -6.16
CA ASP A 140 -27.96 13.68 -7.48
C ASP A 140 -28.75 15.00 -7.71
N GLY A 141 -28.05 16.14 -7.71
CA GLY A 141 -28.61 17.48 -7.90
C GLY A 141 -28.35 18.48 -6.76
N SER A 142 -27.11 18.95 -6.60
CA SER A 142 -26.72 20.23 -5.96
C SER A 142 -25.31 20.60 -6.39
#